data_AF-X1MM11-F1
#
_entry.id   AF-X1MM11-F1
#
_cell.length_a   1.000
_cell.length_b   1.000
_cell.length_c   1.000
_cell.angle_alpha   90.00
_cell.angle_beta   90.00
_cell.angle_gamma   90.00
#
_symmetry.space_group_name_H-M   'P 1'
#
loop_
_entity.id
_entity.type
_entity.pdbx_description
1 polymer ?
#
loop_
_entity_poly.entity_id
_entity_poly.type
_entity_poly.pdbx_seq_one_letter_code
_entity_poly.pdbx_strand_id
1 'polypeptide(L)'
;MATTIISNGSKWAGEKPDNLKVLFARLKKYQLDKTYEPFIVVSKYKAGFVEFAGNFMGISHVFNIFTDKPQTIKRLTKAINANRQRKDYGDYGN
;
A
#
# COMPACT_ATOMS: atom_id res chain seq x y z
N MET A 1 19.28 -1.70 4.81
CA MET A 1 18.67 -1.78 3.46
C MET A 1 17.71 -2.96 3.36
N ALA A 2 16.63 -2.92 4.13
CA ALA A 2 15.66 -4.00 4.23
C ALA A 2 14.27 -3.51 3.79
N THR A 3 13.53 -4.40 3.14
CA THR A 3 12.09 -4.21 2.95
C THR A 3 11.40 -5.33 3.70
N THR A 4 10.58 -4.96 4.67
CA THR A 4 9.80 -5.90 5.47
C THR A 4 8.34 -5.76 5.07
N ILE A 5 7.72 -6.86 4.67
CA ILE A 5 6.30 -6.93 4.35
C ILE A 5 5.62 -7.62 5.52
N ILE A 6 4.88 -6.86 6.33
CA ILE A 6 4.10 -7.40 7.46
C ILE A 6 2.83 -8.04 6.92
N SER A 7 2.15 -7.34 6.03
CA SER A 7 1.01 -7.85 5.27
C SER A 7 1.03 -7.30 3.85
N ASN A 8 0.51 -8.10 2.92
CA ASN A 8 0.23 -7.70 1.54
C ASN A 8 -0.61 -8.82 0.93
N GLY A 9 -1.93 -8.67 0.95
CA GLY A 9 -2.86 -9.65 0.42
C GLY A 9 -4.02 -9.96 1.36
N SER A 10 -4.80 -10.95 0.96
CA SER A 10 -5.94 -11.52 1.69
C SER A 10 -5.55 -12.76 2.51
N LYS A 11 -4.26 -12.89 2.85
CA LYS A 11 -3.67 -14.12 3.37
C LYS A 11 -3.99 -14.30 4.85
N TRP A 12 -4.17 -15.55 5.27
CA TRP A 12 -4.42 -15.90 6.67
C TRP A 12 -3.16 -15.71 7.53
N ALA A 13 -3.36 -15.56 8.84
CA ALA A 13 -2.24 -15.44 9.77
C ALA A 13 -1.32 -16.68 9.68
N GLY A 14 -0.02 -16.44 9.46
CA GLY A 14 0.99 -17.49 9.26
C GLY A 14 1.29 -17.82 7.79
N GLU A 15 0.46 -17.38 6.85
CA GLU A 15 0.78 -17.48 5.42
C GLU A 15 1.77 -16.40 4.99
N LYS A 16 2.57 -16.72 3.97
CA LYS A 16 3.54 -15.78 3.41
C LYS A 16 2.82 -14.63 2.69
N PRO A 17 3.09 -13.36 3.04
CA PRO A 17 2.53 -12.22 2.33
C PRO A 17 2.94 -12.21 0.85
N ASP A 18 2.10 -11.62 -0.01
CA ASP A 18 2.44 -11.41 -1.40
C ASP A 18 3.65 -10.46 -1.52
N ASN A 19 4.40 -10.58 -2.61
CA ASN A 19 5.52 -9.69 -2.87
C ASN A 19 5.07 -8.32 -3.44
N LEU A 20 5.99 -7.36 -3.51
CA LEU A 20 5.70 -6.00 -4.01
C LEU A 20 5.16 -5.97 -5.45
N LYS A 21 5.49 -6.94 -6.30
CA LYS A 21 4.97 -6.99 -7.69
C LYS A 21 3.45 -7.11 -7.69
N VAL A 22 2.90 -7.90 -6.78
CA VAL A 22 1.45 -8.04 -6.59
C VAL A 22 0.85 -6.72 -6.12
N LEU A 23 1.47 -6.06 -5.13
CA LEU A 23 0.99 -4.76 -4.65
C LEU A 23 0.92 -3.73 -5.78
N PHE A 24 1.98 -3.60 -6.59
CA PHE A 24 1.98 -2.69 -7.74
C PHE A 24 0.89 -3.04 -8.77
N ALA A 25 0.61 -4.33 -8.99
CA ALA A 25 -0.48 -4.74 -9.87
C ALA A 25 -1.85 -4.35 -9.30
N ARG A 26 -2.05 -4.48 -7.98
CA ARG A 26 -3.28 -4.07 -7.30
C ARG A 26 -3.48 -2.56 -7.32
N LEU A 27 -2.44 -1.77 -7.00
CA LEU A 27 -2.45 -0.30 -7.09
C LEU A 27 -2.79 0.25 -8.48
N LYS A 28 -2.56 -0.53 -9.55
CA LYS A 28 -2.99 -0.15 -10.90
C LYS A 28 -4.45 -0.50 -11.18
N LYS A 29 -4.94 -1.60 -10.62
CA LYS A 29 -6.25 -2.18 -10.97
C LYS A 29 -7.38 -1.67 -10.08
N TYR A 30 -7.16 -1.59 -8.78
CA TYR A 30 -8.19 -1.27 -7.78
C TYR A 30 -7.90 0.09 -7.17
N GLN A 31 -8.94 0.88 -6.88
CA GLN A 31 -8.80 2.10 -6.09
C GLN A 31 -8.46 1.74 -4.62
N LEU A 32 -7.59 2.54 -4.01
CA LEU A 32 -7.36 2.49 -2.58
C LEU A 32 -8.64 2.88 -1.84
N ASP A 33 -8.86 2.26 -0.69
CA ASP A 33 -9.97 2.62 0.18
C ASP A 33 -9.64 3.93 0.90
N LYS A 34 -10.34 5.01 0.54
CA LYS A 34 -10.13 6.36 1.07
C LYS A 34 -10.40 6.43 2.58
N THR A 35 -11.15 5.51 3.18
CA THR A 35 -11.33 5.47 4.64
C THR A 35 -10.02 5.21 5.37
N TYR A 36 -9.04 4.57 4.71
CA TYR A 36 -7.71 4.32 5.25
C TYR A 36 -6.73 5.47 5.00
N GLU A 37 -7.14 6.57 4.36
CA GLU A 37 -6.26 7.70 4.00
C GLU A 37 -5.41 8.25 5.17
N PRO A 38 -5.92 8.35 6.42
CA PRO A 38 -5.11 8.74 7.58
C PRO A 38 -3.93 7.79 7.88
N PHE A 39 -4.02 6.55 7.40
CA PHE A 39 -3.00 5.51 7.52
C PHE A 39 -2.14 5.36 6.24
N ILE A 40 -2.55 6.00 5.14
CA ILE A 40 -1.84 6.00 3.85
C ILE A 40 -0.77 7.12 3.86
N VAL A 41 0.37 6.79 4.47
CA VAL A 41 1.71 7.42 4.39
C VAL A 41 1.95 8.73 5.19
N VAL A 42 2.71 8.62 6.28
CA VAL A 42 4.09 9.13 6.53
C VAL A 42 4.25 9.20 8.05
N SER A 43 4.65 8.10 8.69
CA SER A 43 5.37 8.21 9.97
C SER A 43 6.84 7.92 9.67
N LYS A 44 7.75 8.80 10.12
CA LYS A 44 9.18 8.46 10.17
C LYS A 44 9.33 7.38 11.23
N TYR A 45 9.12 6.13 10.87
CA TYR A 45 9.43 5.01 11.74
C TYR A 45 10.96 4.92 11.81
N LYS A 46 11.55 5.19 12.98
CA LYS A 46 13.00 5.10 13.31
C LYS A 46 13.99 5.26 12.13
N ALA A 47 14.75 6.35 12.13
CA ALA A 47 15.98 6.56 11.33
C ALA A 47 16.01 5.90 9.93
N GLY A 48 15.18 6.40 9.01
CA GLY A 48 15.28 6.11 7.57
C GLY A 48 14.26 5.13 6.99
N PHE A 49 13.42 4.48 7.82
CA PHE A 49 12.33 3.64 7.33
C PHE A 49 11.06 4.45 7.05
N VAL A 50 10.35 4.06 5.99
CA VAL A 50 9.03 4.57 5.64
C VAL A 50 8.04 3.40 5.70
N GLU A 51 6.93 3.63 6.40
CA GLU A 51 5.77 2.73 6.41
C GLU A 51 4.80 3.10 5.28
N PHE A 52 4.31 2.08 4.58
CA PHE A 52 3.23 2.15 3.62
C PHE A 52 2.15 1.16 4.03
N ALA A 53 0.98 1.67 4.43
CA ALA A 53 -0.15 0.85 4.83
C ALA A 53 -1.45 1.28 4.14
N GLY A 54 -2.39 0.35 3.99
CA GLY A 54 -3.70 0.63 3.43
C GLY A 54 -4.47 -0.62 3.01
N ASN A 55 -5.63 -0.39 2.42
CA ASN A 55 -6.49 -1.42 1.83
C ASN A 55 -7.08 -0.90 0.50
N PHE A 56 -7.80 -1.75 -0.22
CA PHE A 56 -8.43 -1.42 -1.50
C PHE A 56 -9.96 -1.47 -1.39
N MET A 57 -10.64 -0.62 -2.15
CA MET A 57 -12.09 -0.69 -2.25
C MET A 57 -12.49 -1.98 -2.97
N GLY A 58 -13.44 -2.72 -2.39
CA GLY A 58 -14.12 -3.84 -3.04
C GLY A 58 -13.33 -5.16 -3.01
N ILE A 59 -12.13 -5.15 -2.43
CA ILE A 59 -11.38 -6.38 -2.15
C ILE A 59 -10.72 -6.29 -0.76
N SER A 60 -10.72 -7.40 -0.02
CA SER A 60 -9.93 -7.51 1.19
C SER A 60 -8.47 -7.79 0.80
N HIS A 61 -7.65 -6.73 0.66
CA HIS A 61 -6.22 -6.84 0.37
C HIS A 61 -5.48 -5.77 1.19
N VAL A 62 -5.25 -6.07 2.46
CA VAL A 62 -4.50 -5.19 3.34
C VAL A 62 -3.01 -5.28 3.00
N PHE A 63 -2.33 -4.13 2.99
CA PHE A 63 -0.88 -4.07 2.94
C PHE A 63 -0.32 -3.24 4.10
N ASN A 64 0.81 -3.67 4.65
CA ASN A 64 1.64 -2.93 5.59
C ASN A 64 3.11 -3.29 5.32
N ILE A 65 3.88 -2.32 4.85
CA ILE A 65 5.25 -2.48 4.34
C ILE A 65 6.16 -1.42 4.95
N PHE A 66 7.30 -1.85 5.48
CA PHE A 66 8.39 -0.99 5.94
C PHE A 66 9.57 -1.09 4.99
N THR A 67 10.14 0.04 4.59
CA THR A 67 11.35 0.03 3.75
C THR A 67 12.21 1.26 3.98
N ASP A 68 13.53 1.07 3.98
CA ASP A 68 14.55 2.13 3.97
C ASP A 68 15.15 2.34 2.56
N LYS A 69 14.78 1.49 1.59
CA LYS A 69 15.30 1.53 0.21
C LYS A 69 14.75 2.74 -0.57
N PRO A 70 15.57 3.73 -0.98
CA PRO A 70 15.09 4.94 -1.64
C PRO A 70 14.30 4.68 -2.93
N GLN A 71 14.74 3.71 -3.73
CA GLN A 71 14.03 3.34 -4.96
C GLN A 71 12.65 2.73 -4.69
N THR A 72 12.52 1.87 -3.66
CA THR A 72 11.23 1.29 -3.28
C THR A 72 10.29 2.36 -2.77
N ILE A 73 10.77 3.27 -1.92
CA ILE A 73 10.02 4.42 -1.40
C ILE A 73 9.48 5.25 -2.57
N LYS A 74 10.38 5.69 -3.47
CA LYS A 74 10.00 6.50 -4.64
C LYS A 74 8.93 5.82 -5.50
N ARG A 75 9.05 4.51 -5.73
CA ARG A 75 8.10 3.75 -6.54
C ARG A 75 6.73 3.58 -5.87
N LEU A 76 6.70 3.25 -4.58
CA LEU A 76 5.45 3.10 -3.82
C LEU A 76 4.72 4.44 -3.68
N THR A 77 5.43 5.52 -3.32
CA THR A 77 4.87 6.87 -3.28
C THR A 77 4.26 7.27 -4.63
N LYS A 78 4.98 7.05 -5.74
CA LYS A 78 4.45 7.34 -7.08
C LYS A 78 3.19 6.52 -7.40
N ALA A 79 3.18 5.23 -7.08
CA ALA A 79 2.05 4.35 -7.37
C ALA A 79 0.81 4.70 -6.54
N ILE A 80 0.98 5.01 -5.25
CA ILE A 80 -0.10 5.46 -4.36
C ILE A 80 -0.66 6.80 -4.83
N ASN A 81 0.20 7.77 -5.14
CA ASN A 81 -0.26 9.08 -5.63
C ASN A 81 -1.00 8.96 -6.97
N ALA A 82 -0.54 8.10 -7.88
CA ALA A 82 -1.25 7.83 -9.13
C ALA A 82 -2.63 7.18 -8.87
N ASN A 83 -2.73 6.30 -7.87
CA ASN A 83 -4.00 5.71 -7.46
C ASN A 83 -4.98 6.76 -6.89
N ARG A 84 -4.48 7.66 -6.03
CA ARG A 84 -5.25 8.79 -5.47
C ARG A 84 -5.75 9.78 -6.54
N GLN A 85 -5.10 9.83 -7.70
CA GLN A 85 -5.47 10.70 -8.82
C GLN A 85 -6.45 10.03 -9.80
N ARG A 86 -6.89 8.80 -9.54
CA ARG A 86 -7.88 8.15 -10.39
C ARG A 86 -9.21 8.90 -10.33
N LYS A 87 -9.97 8.85 -11.42
CA LYS A 87 -11.29 9.50 -11.51
C LYS A 87 -12.32 8.90 -10.55
N ASP A 88 -12.19 7.61 -10.25
CA ASP A 88 -13.06 6.86 -9.35
C ASP A 88 -12.59 6.91 -7.88
N TYR A 89 -11.56 7.70 -7.54
CA TYR A 89 -10.98 7.68 -6.20
C TYR A 89 -11.94 8.25 -5.15
N GLY A 90 -12.36 7.40 -4.21
CA GLY A 90 -13.30 7.77 -3.16
C GLY A 90 -14.75 7.88 -3.65
N ASP A 91 -15.02 7.44 -4.87
CA ASP A 91 -16.37 7.17 -5.34
C ASP A 91 -16.78 5.77 -4.86
N TYR A 92 -17.76 5.75 -3.96
CA TYR A 92 -18.33 4.53 -3.38
C TYR A 92 -19.63 4.11 -4.08
N GLY A 93 -20.02 4.78 -5.18
CA GLY A 93 -21.19 4.43 -5.98
C GLY A 93 -22.52 4.69 -5.27
N ASN A 94 -22.67 5.87 -4.66
CA ASN A 94 -24.00 6.35 -4.21
C ASN A 94 -24.81 6.88 -5.38
#